data_AF-A0A9E2EPC1-F1
#
_entry.id   AF-A0A9E2EPC1-F1
#
_cell.length_a   1.000
_cell.length_b   1.000
_cell.length_c   1.000
_cell.angle_alpha   90.00
_cell.angle_beta   90.00
_cell.angle_gamma   90.00
#
_symmetry.space_group_name_H-M   'P 1'
#
loop_
_entity.id
_entity.type
_entity.pdbx_description
1 polymer ?
#
loop_
_entity_poly.entity_id
_entity_poly.type
_entity_poly.pdbx_seq_one_letter_code
_entity_poly.pdbx_strand_id
1 'polypeptide(L)'
;MQDWIIYVIGFLAQILFSGRLILQWAISEKHKKVLTPTLFWKISLFASFLLFVYGWLRDDFAIMLGQVLTYFIYIRNLQLQGEWQKTPIYLRFFLWVFPLLILLYGYNNGAYDRNDLFRNEAIPLWLLVWGSIAQVIFTFRFVYQWMYSERRKESVLPFGFWMLSLVGSLMILAYAIMRKDPVLFIGHIMGSAIYIRNLFLLKSEQR
;
A
#
# COMPACT_ATOMS: atom_id res chain seq x y z
N MET A 1 24.46 -2.30 -4.26
CA MET A 1 24.13 -0.90 -3.91
C MET A 1 24.48 -0.69 -2.45
N GLN A 2 24.85 0.52 -2.01
CA GLN A 2 25.05 0.76 -0.57
C GLN A 2 23.68 0.68 0.15
N ASP A 3 23.62 -0.05 1.26
CA ASP A 3 22.39 -0.35 2.01
C ASP A 3 21.57 0.90 2.40
N TRP A 4 22.23 2.04 2.61
CA TRP A 4 21.56 3.29 2.94
C TRP A 4 20.67 3.82 1.82
N ILE A 5 21.02 3.60 0.54
CA ILE A 5 20.21 4.05 -0.61
C ILE A 5 18.88 3.29 -0.62
N ILE A 6 18.92 1.99 -0.32
CA ILE A 6 17.73 1.14 -0.23
C ILE A 6 16.81 1.69 0.87
N TYR A 7 17.36 1.98 2.05
CA TYR A 7 16.57 2.57 3.15
C TYR A 7 16.01 3.95 2.82
N VAL A 8 16.75 4.81 2.13
CA VAL A 8 16.26 6.12 1.70
C VAL A 8 15.04 5.98 0.78
N ILE A 9 15.08 5.07 -0.20
CA ILE A 9 13.94 4.81 -1.09
C ILE A 9 12.72 4.34 -0.27
N GLY A 10 12.94 3.41 0.65
CA GLY A 10 11.90 2.88 1.52
C GLY A 10 11.28 3.95 2.42
N PHE A 11 12.09 4.75 3.11
CA PHE A 11 11.61 5.82 3.98
C PHE A 11 10.91 6.94 3.21
N LEU A 12 11.40 7.31 2.02
CA LEU A 12 10.70 8.25 1.15
C LEU A 12 9.30 7.74 0.80
N ALA A 13 9.18 6.45 0.46
CA ALA A 13 7.88 5.84 0.21
C ALA A 13 6.96 5.92 1.44
N GLN A 14 7.47 5.63 2.64
CA GLN A 14 6.69 5.71 3.88
C GLN A 14 6.27 7.14 4.24
N ILE A 15 7.15 8.13 4.04
CA ILE A 15 6.82 9.54 4.24
C ILE A 15 5.66 9.95 3.34
N LEU A 16 5.68 9.53 2.06
CA LEU A 16 4.58 9.79 1.14
C LEU A 16 3.29 9.07 1.56
N PHE A 17 3.38 7.81 2.01
CA PHE A 17 2.22 7.06 2.50
C PHE A 17 1.61 7.64 3.78
N SER A 18 2.43 8.20 4.67
CA SER A 18 1.97 8.92 5.85
C SER A 18 1.41 10.29 5.49
N GLY A 19 2.10 11.01 4.59
CA GLY A 19 1.68 12.32 4.10
C GLY A 19 0.29 12.29 3.47
N ARG A 20 -0.04 11.25 2.68
CA ARG A 20 -1.41 11.10 2.14
C ARG A 20 -2.47 10.93 3.23
N LEU A 21 -2.16 10.24 4.34
CA LEU A 21 -3.11 10.03 5.43
C LEU A 21 -3.35 11.34 6.18
N ILE A 22 -2.29 12.11 6.43
CA ILE A 22 -2.39 13.44 7.04
C ILE A 22 -3.17 14.39 6.13
N LEU A 23 -2.90 14.39 4.82
CA LEU A 23 -3.62 15.19 3.84
C LEU A 23 -5.12 14.84 3.83
N GLN A 24 -5.45 13.55 3.78
CA GLN A 24 -6.83 13.07 3.81
C GLN A 24 -7.53 13.52 5.10
N TRP A 25 -6.84 13.41 6.24
CA TRP A 25 -7.36 13.86 7.52
C TRP A 25 -7.64 15.37 7.53
N ALA A 26 -6.65 16.20 7.18
CA ALA A 26 -6.79 17.65 7.18
C ALA A 26 -7.93 18.14 6.27
N ILE A 27 -8.07 17.53 5.09
CA ILE A 27 -9.16 17.86 4.16
C ILE A 27 -10.51 17.39 4.69
N SER A 28 -10.56 16.23 5.33
CA SER A 28 -11.81 15.70 5.87
C SER A 28 -12.31 16.51 7.06
N GLU A 29 -11.40 16.96 7.93
CA GLU A 29 -11.70 17.84 9.06
C GLU A 29 -12.27 19.18 8.56
N LYS A 30 -11.62 19.78 7.55
CA LYS A 30 -12.06 21.05 6.96
C LYS A 30 -13.47 20.99 6.36
N HIS A 31 -13.88 19.84 5.82
CA HIS A 31 -15.17 19.68 5.14
C HIS A 31 -16.20 18.90 5.98
N LYS A 32 -15.85 18.51 7.21
CA LYS A 32 -16.67 17.67 8.11
C LYS A 32 -17.23 16.42 7.42
N LYS A 33 -16.50 15.89 6.45
CA LYS A 33 -16.85 14.70 5.65
C LYS A 33 -15.57 13.93 5.35
N VAL A 34 -15.62 12.61 5.45
CA VAL A 34 -14.48 11.77 5.08
C VAL A 34 -14.34 11.77 3.57
N LEU A 35 -13.43 12.60 3.06
CA LEU A 35 -13.18 12.76 1.63
C LEU A 35 -11.81 12.19 1.27
N THR A 36 -11.72 11.48 0.15
CA THR A 36 -10.46 11.03 -0.43
C THR A 36 -10.07 11.95 -1.59
N PRO A 37 -9.23 12.97 -1.36
CA PRO A 37 -8.85 13.92 -2.40
C PRO A 37 -8.05 13.22 -3.51
N THR A 38 -8.09 13.71 -4.74
CA THR A 38 -7.31 13.12 -5.85
C THR A 38 -5.82 13.00 -5.54
N LEU A 39 -5.28 13.98 -4.82
CA LEU A 39 -3.88 14.00 -4.42
C LEU A 39 -3.53 12.81 -3.51
N PHE A 40 -4.47 12.27 -2.74
CA PHE A 40 -4.29 11.03 -1.99
C PHE A 40 -3.88 9.88 -2.91
N TRP A 41 -4.61 9.68 -4.01
CA TRP A 41 -4.37 8.58 -4.94
C TRP A 41 -3.10 8.80 -5.78
N LYS A 42 -2.82 10.04 -6.21
CA LYS A 42 -1.58 10.38 -6.95
C LYS A 42 -0.34 10.11 -6.10
N ILE A 43 -0.32 10.59 -4.84
CA ILE A 43 0.77 10.31 -3.90
C ILE A 43 0.89 8.81 -3.64
N SER A 44 -0.24 8.11 -3.46
CA SER A 44 -0.26 6.66 -3.22
C SER A 44 0.37 5.86 -4.36
N LEU A 45 0.08 6.25 -5.60
CA LEU A 45 0.62 5.59 -6.79
C LEU A 45 2.15 5.73 -6.86
N PHE A 46 2.65 6.94 -6.60
CA PHE A 46 4.08 7.20 -6.59
C PHE A 46 4.79 6.52 -5.39
N ALA A 47 4.20 6.59 -4.20
CA ALA A 47 4.72 5.90 -3.02
C ALA A 47 4.77 4.38 -3.22
N SER A 48 3.75 3.81 -3.86
CA SER A 48 3.70 2.37 -4.17
C SER A 48 4.80 1.94 -5.14
N PHE A 49 5.10 2.78 -6.14
CA PHE A 49 6.24 2.57 -7.02
C PHE A 49 7.56 2.54 -6.24
N LEU A 50 7.82 3.51 -5.36
CA LEU A 50 9.05 3.55 -4.57
C LEU A 50 9.14 2.36 -3.60
N LEU A 51 8.04 2.02 -2.91
CA LEU A 51 8.03 0.89 -1.98
C LEU A 51 8.15 -0.46 -2.71
N PHE A 52 7.68 -0.54 -3.95
CA PHE A 52 7.89 -1.70 -4.80
C PHE A 52 9.37 -1.84 -5.16
N VAL A 53 10.02 -0.75 -5.60
CA VAL A 53 11.49 -0.74 -5.87
C VAL A 53 12.27 -1.11 -4.62
N TYR A 54 11.86 -0.62 -3.45
CA TYR A 54 12.42 -1.02 -2.16
C TYR A 54 12.28 -2.54 -1.92
N GLY A 55 11.09 -3.11 -2.14
CA GLY A 55 10.85 -4.54 -2.00
C GLY A 55 11.71 -5.38 -2.95
N TRP A 56 11.84 -4.93 -4.20
CA TRP A 56 12.72 -5.53 -5.20
C TRP A 56 14.18 -5.55 -4.73
N LEU A 57 14.70 -4.41 -4.27
CA LEU A 57 16.08 -4.28 -3.80
C LEU A 57 16.37 -5.08 -2.51
N ARG A 58 15.33 -5.57 -1.83
CA ARG A 58 15.41 -6.39 -0.62
C ARG A 58 15.07 -7.87 -0.83
N ASP A 59 14.85 -8.27 -2.08
CA ASP A 59 14.36 -9.60 -2.47
C ASP A 59 13.10 -9.99 -1.68
N ASP A 60 12.23 -9.01 -1.42
CA ASP A 60 11.05 -9.16 -0.57
C ASP A 60 9.77 -9.17 -1.42
N PHE A 61 9.40 -10.38 -1.84
CA PHE A 61 8.21 -10.59 -2.67
C PHE A 61 6.91 -10.14 -1.98
N ALA A 62 6.80 -10.27 -0.66
CA ALA A 62 5.59 -9.86 0.06
C ALA A 62 5.33 -8.36 -0.13
N ILE A 63 6.37 -7.52 0.05
CA ILE A 63 6.27 -6.07 -0.18
C ILE A 63 5.81 -5.78 -1.61
N MET A 64 6.46 -6.40 -2.59
CA MET A 64 6.15 -6.21 -4.01
C MET A 64 4.71 -6.60 -4.34
N LEU A 65 4.25 -7.76 -3.86
CA LEU A 65 2.88 -8.25 -4.07
C LEU A 65 1.85 -7.23 -3.57
N GLY A 66 2.03 -6.73 -2.35
CA GLY A 66 1.13 -5.72 -1.78
C GLY A 66 1.09 -4.43 -2.59
N GLN A 67 2.26 -4.00 -3.08
CA GLN A 67 2.32 -2.81 -3.94
C GLN A 67 1.62 -3.05 -5.27
N VAL A 68 1.86 -4.16 -5.97
CA VAL A 68 1.18 -4.48 -7.23
C VAL A 68 -0.34 -4.49 -7.05
N LEU A 69 -0.84 -5.15 -6.00
CA LEU A 69 -2.28 -5.22 -5.74
C LEU A 69 -2.90 -3.85 -5.48
N THR A 70 -2.27 -3.04 -4.63
CA THR A 70 -2.78 -1.69 -4.29
C THR A 70 -2.61 -0.68 -5.41
N TYR A 71 -1.59 -0.84 -6.25
CA TYR A 71 -1.29 0.03 -7.37
C TYR A 71 -2.44 0.11 -8.38
N PHE A 72 -3.04 -1.03 -8.76
CA PHE A 72 -4.18 -1.06 -9.66
C PHE A 72 -5.42 -0.39 -9.06
N ILE A 73 -5.61 -0.50 -7.75
CA ILE A 73 -6.70 0.17 -7.03
C ILE A 73 -6.53 1.69 -7.12
N TYR A 74 -5.31 2.21 -7.04
CA TYR A 74 -5.04 3.64 -7.14
C TYR A 74 -5.33 4.17 -8.54
N ILE A 75 -4.92 3.44 -9.59
CA ILE A 75 -5.28 3.77 -10.97
C ILE A 75 -6.79 3.79 -11.15
N ARG A 76 -7.50 2.75 -10.65
CA ARG A 76 -8.95 2.66 -10.75
C ARG A 76 -9.66 3.84 -10.07
N ASN A 77 -9.21 4.24 -8.89
CA ASN A 77 -9.78 5.40 -8.19
C ASN A 77 -9.52 6.71 -8.93
N LEU A 78 -8.34 6.90 -9.54
CA LEU A 78 -8.07 8.05 -10.40
C LEU A 78 -8.96 8.08 -11.65
N GLN A 79 -9.31 6.92 -12.21
CA GLN A 79 -10.26 6.82 -13.31
C GLN A 79 -11.67 7.23 -12.88
N LEU A 80 -12.14 6.74 -11.72
CA LEU A 80 -13.46 7.11 -11.17
C LEU A 80 -13.58 8.61 -10.89
N GLN A 81 -12.49 9.28 -10.51
CA GLN A 81 -12.45 10.72 -10.29
C GLN A 81 -12.27 11.55 -11.57
N GLY A 82 -12.20 10.92 -12.75
CA GLY A 82 -11.98 11.62 -14.03
C GLY A 82 -10.57 12.23 -14.20
N GLU A 83 -9.66 11.96 -13.27
CA GLU A 83 -8.33 12.56 -13.19
C GLU A 83 -7.29 11.74 -13.95
N TRP A 84 -7.56 10.46 -14.19
CA TRP A 84 -6.69 9.59 -14.99
C TRP A 84 -6.46 10.13 -16.40
N GLN A 85 -7.52 10.62 -17.07
CA GLN A 85 -7.42 11.09 -18.45
C GLN A 85 -6.57 12.37 -18.60
N LYS A 86 -6.41 13.14 -17.52
CA LYS A 86 -5.53 14.32 -17.48
C LYS A 86 -4.04 13.95 -17.42
N THR A 87 -3.73 12.68 -17.10
CA THR A 87 -2.36 12.20 -17.00
C THR A 87 -1.81 11.93 -18.42
N PRO A 88 -0.58 12.37 -18.74
CA PRO A 88 -0.01 12.17 -20.07
C PRO A 88 -0.05 10.72 -20.52
N ILE A 89 -0.33 10.47 -21.80
CA ILE A 89 -0.58 9.13 -22.33
C ILE A 89 0.62 8.18 -22.17
N TYR A 90 1.84 8.69 -22.34
CA TYR A 90 3.08 7.92 -22.13
C TYR A 90 3.22 7.46 -20.68
N LEU A 91 2.87 8.34 -19.72
CA LEU A 91 2.92 8.00 -18.29
C LEU A 91 1.85 6.96 -17.95
N ARG A 92 0.64 7.08 -18.53
CA ARG A 92 -0.41 6.07 -18.34
C ARG A 92 0.01 4.70 -18.85
N PHE A 93 0.60 4.64 -20.05
CA PHE A 93 1.11 3.39 -20.62
C PHE A 93 2.20 2.78 -19.72
N PHE A 94 3.18 3.59 -19.31
CA PHE A 94 4.22 3.17 -18.38
C PHE A 94 3.64 2.58 -17.09
N LEU A 95 2.69 3.27 -16.46
CA LEU A 95 2.10 2.81 -15.19
C LEU A 95 1.38 1.46 -15.33
N TRP A 96 0.68 1.22 -16.44
CA TRP A 96 0.04 -0.09 -16.69
C TRP A 96 1.04 -1.22 -16.94
N VAL A 97 2.12 -0.91 -17.65
CA VAL A 97 3.09 -1.89 -18.12
C VAL A 97 4.18 -2.16 -17.07
N PHE A 98 4.42 -1.22 -16.15
CA PHE A 98 5.48 -1.29 -15.14
C PHE A 98 5.41 -2.56 -14.26
N PRO A 99 4.27 -2.95 -13.64
CA PRO A 99 4.19 -4.18 -12.86
C PRO A 99 4.52 -5.43 -13.71
N LEU A 100 4.07 -5.45 -14.97
CA LEU A 100 4.32 -6.56 -15.89
C LEU A 100 5.80 -6.64 -16.30
N LEU A 101 6.43 -5.49 -16.60
CA LEU A 101 7.85 -5.43 -16.96
C LEU A 101 8.73 -5.99 -15.84
N ILE A 102 8.38 -5.74 -14.58
CA ILE A 102 9.18 -6.24 -13.48
C ILE A 102 9.01 -7.75 -13.30
N LEU A 103 7.79 -8.26 -13.43
CA LEU A 103 7.56 -9.71 -13.40
C LEU A 103 8.35 -10.41 -14.52
N LEU A 104 8.36 -9.83 -15.73
CA LEU A 104 9.11 -10.35 -16.87
C LEU A 104 10.62 -10.24 -16.68
N TYR A 105 11.11 -9.08 -16.22
CA TYR A 105 12.54 -8.86 -15.94
C TYR A 105 13.05 -9.79 -14.84
N GLY A 106 12.25 -10.00 -13.79
CA GLY A 106 12.56 -10.92 -12.70
C GLY A 106 12.59 -12.37 -13.13
N TYR A 107 11.62 -12.78 -13.93
CA TYR A 107 11.59 -14.12 -14.48
C TYR A 107 12.77 -14.38 -15.43
N ASN A 108 13.11 -13.43 -16.31
CA ASN A 108 14.12 -13.61 -17.34
C ASN A 108 15.57 -13.55 -16.83
N ASN A 109 15.83 -12.84 -15.73
CA ASN A 109 17.18 -12.75 -15.15
C ASN A 109 17.51 -13.88 -14.15
N GLY A 110 16.66 -14.89 -14.03
CA GLY A 110 16.84 -15.98 -13.06
C GLY A 110 16.66 -15.56 -11.59
N ALA A 111 16.42 -14.28 -11.30
CA ALA A 111 16.13 -13.77 -9.96
C ALA A 111 14.81 -14.33 -9.37
N TYR A 112 13.91 -14.80 -10.24
CA TYR A 112 12.67 -15.50 -9.88
C TYR A 112 12.66 -16.89 -10.49
N ASP A 113 13.77 -17.63 -10.40
CA ASP A 113 13.65 -19.08 -10.52
C ASP A 113 12.67 -19.54 -9.43
N ARG A 114 11.67 -20.36 -9.77
CA ARG A 114 10.60 -20.75 -8.83
C ARG A 114 11.18 -21.39 -7.56
N ASN A 115 12.39 -21.93 -7.67
CA ASN A 115 13.15 -22.50 -6.58
C ASN A 115 13.64 -21.43 -5.58
N ASP A 116 14.12 -20.27 -6.04
CA ASP A 116 14.65 -19.21 -5.17
C ASP A 116 13.54 -18.39 -4.48
N LEU A 117 12.38 -18.23 -5.12
CA LEU A 117 11.24 -17.53 -4.52
C LEU A 117 10.71 -18.26 -3.27
N PHE A 118 10.70 -19.60 -3.30
CA PHE A 118 10.20 -20.45 -2.22
C PHE A 118 11.31 -21.03 -1.32
N ARG A 119 12.58 -20.95 -1.74
CA ARG A 119 13.77 -21.39 -0.97
C ARG A 119 14.78 -20.25 -0.80
N ASN A 120 14.30 -19.06 -0.47
CA ASN A 120 15.17 -17.95 -0.11
C ASN A 120 15.76 -18.18 1.29
N GLU A 121 17.08 -18.28 1.42
CA GLU A 121 17.74 -18.41 2.74
C GLU A 121 17.47 -17.20 3.65
N ALA A 122 17.21 -16.02 3.07
CA ALA A 122 16.92 -14.80 3.82
C ALA A 122 15.44 -14.65 4.24
N ILE A 123 14.50 -15.37 3.59
CA ILE A 123 13.07 -15.34 3.93
C ILE A 123 12.54 -16.79 3.95
N PRO A 124 12.31 -17.38 5.14
CA PRO A 124 11.71 -18.70 5.20
C PRO A 124 10.29 -18.67 4.65
N LEU A 125 9.87 -19.77 4.01
CA LEU A 125 8.58 -19.88 3.31
C LEU A 125 7.38 -19.46 4.17
N TRP A 126 7.36 -19.84 5.46
CA TRP A 126 6.27 -19.48 6.36
C TRP A 126 6.15 -17.96 6.56
N LEU A 127 7.27 -17.25 6.57
CA LEU A 127 7.32 -15.80 6.74
C LEU A 127 6.88 -15.10 5.45
N LEU A 128 7.28 -15.63 4.29
CA LEU A 128 6.79 -15.19 2.98
C LEU A 128 5.26 -15.32 2.87
N VAL A 129 4.72 -16.47 3.27
CA VAL A 129 3.27 -16.71 3.30
C VAL A 129 2.57 -15.74 4.25
N TRP A 130 3.12 -15.55 5.46
CA TRP A 130 2.58 -14.58 6.42
C TRP A 130 2.55 -13.16 5.84
N GLY A 131 3.67 -12.68 5.29
CA GLY A 131 3.78 -11.37 4.67
C GLY A 131 2.80 -11.20 3.51
N SER A 132 2.64 -12.24 2.69
CA SER A 132 1.71 -12.22 1.55
C SER A 132 0.25 -12.13 2.02
N ILE A 133 -0.14 -12.93 3.02
CA ILE A 133 -1.49 -12.86 3.61
C ILE A 133 -1.74 -11.48 4.23
N ALA A 134 -0.75 -10.94 4.95
CA ALA A 134 -0.84 -9.61 5.55
C ALA A 134 -1.11 -8.53 4.48
N GLN A 135 -0.42 -8.60 3.35
CA GLN A 135 -0.59 -7.67 2.22
C GLN A 135 -1.94 -7.83 1.52
N VAL A 136 -2.45 -9.06 1.38
CA VAL A 136 -3.79 -9.33 0.84
C VAL A 136 -4.86 -8.74 1.76
N ILE A 137 -4.80 -8.98 3.08
CA ILE A 137 -5.73 -8.41 4.05
C ILE A 137 -5.67 -6.88 4.02
N PHE A 138 -4.46 -6.32 4.00
CA PHE A 138 -4.25 -4.87 3.94
C PHE A 138 -4.76 -4.25 2.63
N THR A 139 -4.75 -4.99 1.53
CA THR A 139 -5.34 -4.57 0.25
C THR A 139 -6.87 -4.65 0.30
N PHE A 140 -7.42 -5.69 0.91
CA PHE A 140 -8.86 -5.96 0.95
C PHE A 140 -9.67 -4.81 1.56
N ARG A 141 -9.08 -3.97 2.42
CA ARG A 141 -9.70 -2.74 2.91
C ARG A 141 -10.28 -1.86 1.79
N PHE A 142 -9.58 -1.77 0.65
CA PHE A 142 -10.01 -0.94 -0.46
C PHE A 142 -11.16 -1.59 -1.23
N VAL A 143 -11.16 -2.93 -1.35
CA VAL A 143 -12.29 -3.69 -1.91
C VAL A 143 -13.53 -3.47 -1.04
N TYR A 144 -13.37 -3.58 0.29
CA TYR A 144 -14.45 -3.31 1.24
C TYR A 144 -14.97 -1.88 1.12
N GLN A 145 -14.07 -0.89 1.06
CA GLN A 145 -14.44 0.51 0.85
C GLN A 145 -15.20 0.71 -0.45
N TRP A 146 -14.73 0.12 -1.54
CA TRP A 146 -15.37 0.23 -2.85
C TRP A 146 -16.79 -0.34 -2.81
N MET A 147 -16.96 -1.58 -2.32
CA MET A 147 -18.28 -2.20 -2.17
C MET A 147 -19.22 -1.36 -1.28
N TYR A 148 -18.70 -0.76 -0.22
CA TYR A 148 -19.47 0.09 0.67
C TYR A 148 -19.88 1.40 -0.03
N SER A 149 -18.95 2.04 -0.72
CA SER A 149 -19.17 3.29 -1.46
C SER A 149 -20.14 3.13 -2.62
N GLU A 150 -20.10 2.02 -3.36
CA GLU A 150 -21.06 1.75 -4.44
C GLU A 150 -22.49 1.63 -3.92
N ARG A 151 -22.68 0.91 -2.80
CA ARG A 151 -24.00 0.73 -2.18
C ARG A 151 -24.60 2.03 -1.66
N ARG A 152 -23.77 2.96 -1.18
CA ARG A 152 -24.19 4.24 -0.57
C ARG A 152 -24.11 5.43 -1.52
N LYS A 153 -23.48 5.27 -2.69
CA LYS A 153 -23.14 6.35 -3.64
C LYS A 153 -22.32 7.49 -3.01
N GLU A 154 -21.57 7.19 -1.97
CA GLU A 154 -20.73 8.14 -1.22
C GLU A 154 -19.30 7.60 -1.05
N SER A 155 -18.31 8.46 -1.30
CA SER A 155 -16.89 8.10 -1.20
C SER A 155 -16.37 8.24 0.23
N VAL A 156 -16.88 7.40 1.14
CA VAL A 156 -16.52 7.39 2.57
C VAL A 156 -15.61 6.20 2.91
N LEU A 157 -14.78 6.36 3.96
CA LEU A 157 -13.96 5.29 4.52
C LEU A 157 -14.71 4.65 5.72
N PRO A 158 -15.38 3.50 5.54
CA PRO A 158 -16.23 2.90 6.57
C PRO A 158 -15.41 2.30 7.71
N PHE A 159 -16.07 1.96 8.82
CA PHE A 159 -15.44 1.25 9.95
C PHE A 159 -14.61 0.03 9.51
N GLY A 160 -15.16 -0.80 8.61
CA GLY A 160 -14.46 -1.98 8.09
C GLY A 160 -13.15 -1.67 7.35
N PHE A 161 -13.03 -0.52 6.69
CA PHE A 161 -11.78 -0.08 6.06
C PHE A 161 -10.68 0.13 7.11
N TRP A 162 -11.01 0.81 8.21
CA TRP A 162 -10.06 1.10 9.28
C TRP A 162 -9.72 -0.15 10.10
N MET A 163 -10.69 -1.04 10.31
CA MET A 163 -10.48 -2.31 11.00
C MET A 163 -9.54 -3.22 10.20
N LEU A 164 -9.79 -3.40 8.90
CA LEU A 164 -8.91 -4.15 8.00
C LEU A 164 -7.52 -3.51 7.89
N SER A 165 -7.45 -2.17 7.88
CA SER A 165 -6.18 -1.45 7.91
C SER A 165 -5.38 -1.76 9.17
N LEU A 166 -6.01 -1.76 10.34
CA LEU A 166 -5.36 -2.07 11.60
C LEU A 166 -4.88 -3.52 11.65
N VAL A 167 -5.75 -4.48 11.32
CA VAL A 167 -5.39 -5.91 11.31
C VAL A 167 -4.24 -6.18 10.35
N GLY A 168 -4.35 -5.72 9.09
CA GLY A 168 -3.28 -5.87 8.11
C GLY A 168 -1.98 -5.18 8.56
N SER A 169 -2.07 -3.99 9.15
CA SER A 169 -0.90 -3.25 9.65
C SER A 169 -0.19 -3.97 10.80
N LEU A 170 -0.94 -4.57 11.74
CA LEU A 170 -0.36 -5.36 12.82
C LEU A 170 0.33 -6.63 12.30
N MET A 171 -0.26 -7.28 11.29
CA MET A 171 0.37 -8.44 10.64
C MET A 171 1.66 -8.05 9.89
N ILE A 172 1.66 -6.90 9.20
CA ILE A 172 2.86 -6.37 8.54
C ILE A 172 3.90 -5.90 9.58
N LEU A 173 3.50 -5.41 10.75
CA LEU A 173 4.42 -5.11 11.84
C LEU A 173 5.11 -6.37 12.38
N ALA A 174 4.36 -7.44 12.60
CA ALA A 174 4.95 -8.73 12.98
C ALA A 174 5.96 -9.20 11.92
N TYR A 175 5.59 -9.10 10.65
CA TYR A 175 6.48 -9.40 9.52
C TYR A 175 7.75 -8.53 9.54
N ALA A 176 7.60 -7.22 9.74
CA ALA A 176 8.71 -6.26 9.77
C ALA A 176 9.69 -6.52 10.92
N ILE A 177 9.19 -6.88 12.10
CA ILE A 177 10.02 -7.25 13.26
C ILE A 177 10.84 -8.51 12.94
N MET A 178 10.20 -9.54 12.39
CA MET A 178 10.87 -10.79 12.02
C MET A 178 11.91 -10.59 10.90
N ARG A 179 11.62 -9.71 9.94
CA ARG A 179 12.56 -9.33 8.85
C ARG A 179 13.61 -8.29 9.27
N LYS A 180 13.52 -7.73 10.48
CA LYS A 180 14.30 -6.58 10.93
C LYS A 180 14.25 -5.43 9.90
N ASP A 181 13.06 -5.16 9.38
CA ASP A 181 12.80 -4.12 8.38
C ASP A 181 12.37 -2.81 9.09
N PRO A 182 13.26 -1.82 9.26
CA PRO A 182 12.92 -0.57 9.93
C PRO A 182 11.94 0.30 9.13
N VAL A 183 11.90 0.17 7.81
CA VAL A 183 11.05 0.98 6.94
C VAL A 183 9.59 0.57 7.14
N LEU A 184 9.30 -0.72 7.03
CA LEU A 184 7.96 -1.24 7.29
C LEU A 184 7.54 -1.01 8.74
N PHE A 185 8.46 -1.23 9.69
CA PHE A 185 8.19 -1.04 11.10
C PHE A 185 7.70 0.39 11.41
N ILE A 186 8.46 1.40 11.01
CA ILE A 186 8.12 2.80 11.28
C ILE A 186 6.83 3.20 10.55
N GLY A 187 6.71 2.85 9.26
CA GLY A 187 5.52 3.18 8.47
C GLY A 187 4.23 2.60 9.06
N HIS A 188 4.26 1.35 9.50
CA HIS A 188 3.08 0.67 10.04
C HIS A 188 2.77 1.03 11.49
N ILE A 189 3.76 1.45 12.31
CA ILE A 189 3.46 2.04 13.63
C ILE A 189 2.67 3.33 13.46
N MET A 190 3.18 4.22 12.60
CA MET A 190 2.53 5.52 12.35
C MET A 190 1.12 5.32 11.78
N GLY A 191 0.97 4.42 10.80
CA GLY A 191 -0.33 4.09 10.22
C GLY A 191 -1.30 3.50 11.25
N SER A 192 -0.84 2.57 12.09
CA SER A 192 -1.68 1.93 13.13
C SER A 192 -2.26 2.94 14.11
N ALA A 193 -1.49 3.95 14.54
CA ALA A 193 -1.98 5.01 15.42
C ALA A 193 -3.15 5.79 14.79
N ILE A 194 -3.06 6.13 13.50
CA ILE A 194 -4.13 6.80 12.75
C ILE A 194 -5.37 5.90 12.63
N TYR A 195 -5.17 4.61 12.33
CA TYR A 195 -6.28 3.65 12.19
C TYR A 195 -7.06 3.46 13.49
N ILE A 196 -6.35 3.31 14.61
CA ILE A 196 -6.94 3.19 15.95
C ILE A 196 -7.77 4.44 16.27
N ARG A 197 -7.20 5.63 16.07
CA ARG A 197 -7.91 6.90 16.30
C ARG A 197 -9.19 7.00 15.48
N ASN A 198 -9.15 6.64 14.20
CA ASN A 198 -10.33 6.70 13.33
C ASN A 198 -11.41 5.68 13.71
N LEU A 199 -11.02 4.50 14.21
CA LEU A 199 -11.97 3.51 14.75
C LEU A 199 -12.68 4.04 15.99
N PHE A 200 -11.97 4.70 16.91
CA PHE A 200 -12.58 5.29 18.10
C PHE A 200 -13.60 6.38 17.76
N LEU A 201 -13.26 7.25 16.81
CA LEU A 201 -14.17 8.33 16.38
C LEU A 201 -15.45 7.79 15.73
N LEU A 202 -15.32 6.85 14.80
CA LEU A 202 -16.50 6.25 14.15
C LEU A 202 -17.38 5.51 15.14
N LYS A 203 -16.80 4.91 16.19
CA LYS A 203 -17.57 4.27 17.26
C LYS A 203 -18.30 5.29 18.13
N SER A 204 -17.73 6.47 18.37
CA SER A 204 -18.42 7.54 19.10
C SER A 204 -19.54 8.20 18.31
N GLU A 205 -19.44 8.31 16.98
CA GLU A 205 -20.50 8.86 16.13
C GLU A 205 -21.72 7.94 15.98
N GLN A 206 -21.58 6.65 16.29
CA GLN A 206 -22.65 5.65 16.25
C GLN A 206 -23.40 5.51 17.58
N ARG A 207 -22.96 6.19 18.65
CA ARG A 207 -23.63 6.26 19.96
C ARG A 207 -24.45 7.54 20.06
#